data_AF-A0A7U9N7R1-F1
#
_entry.id   AF-A0A7U9N7R1-F1
#
_cell.length_a   1.000
_cell.length_b   1.000
_cell.length_c   1.000
_cell.angle_alpha   90.00
_cell.angle_beta   90.00
_cell.angle_gamma   90.00
#
_symmetry.space_group_name_H-M   'P 1'
#
loop_
_entity.id
_entity.type
_entity.pdbx_description
1 polymer ?
#
loop_
_entity_poly.entity_id
_entity_poly.type
_entity_poly.pdbx_seq_one_letter_code
_entity_poly.pdbx_strand_id
1 'polypeptide(L)' 'MRMDGNFSALPLGLGMALMMNERAKQGYESLTETEKEHIILRCKDAKSKAEMDKIIDSMSSEDGLRDLFK' A
#
# COMPACT_ATOMS: atom_id res chain seq x y z
N MET A 1 20.12 -1.95 -9.95
CA MET A 1 18.65 -2.00 -9.82
C MET A 1 18.16 -0.57 -9.65
N ARG A 2 17.35 -0.06 -10.59
CA ARG A 2 16.71 1.25 -10.41
C ARG A 2 15.60 1.06 -9.37
N MET A 3 15.69 1.79 -8.27
CA MET A 3 14.58 1.97 -7.35
C MET A 3 13.68 3.04 -7.96
N ASP A 4 12.82 2.67 -8.90
CA ASP A 4 11.75 3.53 -9.41
C ASP A 4 10.57 3.61 -8.42
N GLY A 5 10.88 3.55 -7.12
CA GLY A 5 9.92 3.77 -6.05
C GLY A 5 9.76 5.27 -5.83
N ASN A 6 9.04 5.95 -6.71
CA ASN A 6 8.68 7.35 -6.49
C ASN A 6 7.58 7.43 -5.42
N PHE A 7 7.92 7.06 -4.18
CA PHE A 7 7.05 7.17 -3.00
C PHE A 7 6.62 8.63 -2.76
N SER A 8 7.33 9.59 -3.36
CA SER A 8 6.99 11.02 -3.41
C SER A 8 5.63 11.33 -4.05
N ALA A 9 5.10 10.44 -4.90
CA ALA A 9 3.77 10.58 -5.50
C ALA A 9 2.66 9.85 -4.71
N LEU A 10 3.03 9.07 -3.69
CA LEU A 10 2.07 8.37 -2.84
C LEU A 10 1.55 9.30 -1.75
N PRO A 11 0.31 9.08 -1.25
CA PRO A 11 -0.14 9.72 -0.02
C PRO A 11 0.93 9.54 1.07
N LEU A 12 1.30 10.63 1.77
CA LEU A 12 2.40 10.62 2.75
C LEU A 12 2.28 9.46 3.75
N GLY A 13 1.06 9.16 4.22
CA GLY A 13 0.79 8.03 5.11
C GLY A 13 1.10 6.66 4.50
N LEU A 14 0.78 6.47 3.21
CA LEU A 14 1.12 5.24 2.48
C LEU A 14 2.63 5.14 2.27
N GLY A 15 3.27 6.20 1.76
CA GLY A 15 4.71 6.22 1.53
C GLY A 15 5.51 5.94 2.80
N MET A 16 5.15 6.58 3.92
CA MET A 16 5.78 6.32 5.23
C MET A 16 5.54 4.88 5.70
N ALA A 17 4.33 4.36 5.56
CA ALA A 17 4.02 3.00 5.98
C ALA A 17 4.78 1.93 5.19
N LEU A 18 4.92 2.09 3.87
CA LEU A 18 5.73 1.20 3.06
C LEU A 18 7.21 1.29 3.43
N MET A 19 7.72 2.47 3.81
CA MET A 19 9.08 2.60 4.31
C MET A 19 9.28 1.96 5.69
N MET A 20 8.26 2.00 6.56
CA MET A 20 8.33 1.42 7.91
C MET A 20 8.03 -0.08 7.95
N ASN A 21 7.38 -0.63 6.93
CA ASN A 21 6.98 -2.02 6.88
C ASN A 21 7.46 -2.67 5.56
N GLU A 22 8.59 -3.36 5.64
CA GLU A 22 9.20 -4.03 4.49
C GLU A 22 8.30 -5.11 3.86
N ARG A 23 7.46 -5.79 4.66
CA ARG A 23 6.51 -6.77 4.12
C ARG A 23 5.42 -6.10 3.30
N ALA A 24 4.81 -5.04 3.83
CA ALA A 24 3.84 -4.24 3.11
C ALA A 24 4.45 -3.64 1.83
N LYS A 25 5.72 -3.21 1.89
CA LYS A 25 6.46 -2.75 0.72
C LYS A 25 6.61 -3.84 -0.34
N GLN A 26 7.07 -5.03 0.04
CA GLN A 26 7.22 -6.16 -0.90
C GLN A 26 5.87 -6.56 -1.50
N GLY A 27 4.82 -6.62 -0.67
CA GLY A 27 3.45 -6.84 -1.11
C GLY A 27 3.02 -5.80 -2.14
N TYR A 28 3.18 -4.52 -1.81
CA TYR A 28 2.87 -3.42 -2.72
C TYR A 28 3.71 -3.46 -4.00
N GLU A 29 5.01 -3.75 -3.93
CA GLU A 29 5.89 -3.84 -5.11
C GLU A 29 5.51 -5.00 -6.04
N SER A 30 4.99 -6.10 -5.50
CA SER A 30 4.51 -7.27 -6.25
C SER A 30 3.23 -7.04 -7.05
N LEU A 31 2.48 -5.98 -6.72
CA LEU A 31 1.23 -5.61 -7.40
C LEU A 31 1.47 -5.00 -8.78
N THR A 32 0.49 -5.18 -9.67
CA THR A 32 0.41 -4.47 -10.96
C THR A 32 0.21 -2.97 -10.77
N GLU A 33 0.45 -2.17 -11.81
CA GLU A 33 0.23 -0.72 -11.77
C GLU A 33 -1.23 -0.36 -11.42
N THR A 34 -2.20 -1.10 -11.98
CA THR A 34 -3.63 -0.92 -11.69
C THR A 34 -3.96 -1.21 -10.23
N GLU A 35 -3.42 -2.29 -9.66
CA GLU A 35 -3.63 -2.64 -8.26
C GLU A 35 -3.00 -1.61 -7.32
N LYS A 36 -1.80 -1.11 -7.65
CA LYS A 36 -1.13 -0.01 -6.93
C LYS A 36 -2.00 1.25 -6.93
N GLU A 37 -2.58 1.63 -8.06
CA GLU A 37 -3.51 2.76 -8.14
C GLU A 37 -4.76 2.53 -7.25
N HIS A 38 -5.29 1.32 -7.22
CA HIS A 38 -6.45 0.99 -6.38
C HIS A 38 -6.14 1.12 -4.88
N ILE A 39 -4.94 0.72 -4.46
CA ILE A 39 -4.45 0.94 -3.09
C ILE A 39 -4.33 2.44 -2.79
N ILE A 40 -3.76 3.22 -3.70
CA ILE A 40 -3.64 4.68 -3.54
C ILE A 40 -5.03 5.31 -3.37
N LEU A 41 -6.01 4.91 -4.18
CA LEU A 41 -7.38 5.39 -4.09
C LEU A 41 -8.03 5.03 -2.75
N ARG A 42 -7.86 3.79 -2.26
CA ARG A 42 -8.36 3.40 -0.93
C ARG A 42 -7.69 4.18 0.20
N CYS A 43 -6.37 4.40 0.13
CA CYS A 43 -5.67 5.23 1.10
C CYS A 43 -6.15 6.68 1.08
N LYS A 44 -6.59 7.20 -0.08
CA LYS A 44 -7.21 8.54 -0.19
C LYS A 44 -8.63 8.57 0.37
N ASP A 45 -9.39 7.49 0.22
CA ASP A 45 -10.75 7.39 0.75
C ASP A 45 -10.77 7.15 2.27
N ALA A 46 -9.72 6.53 2.82
CA ALA A 46 -9.58 6.28 4.25
C ALA A 46 -9.69 7.58 5.06
N LYS A 47 -10.80 7.73 5.79
CA LYS A 47 -11.10 8.92 6.60
C LYS A 47 -10.49 8.89 7.99
N SER A 48 -9.72 7.86 8.32
CA SER A 48 -9.20 7.62 9.67
C SER A 48 -7.92 6.82 9.64
N LYS A 49 -7.06 7.09 10.64
CA LYS A 49 -5.80 6.36 10.83
C LYS A 49 -6.02 4.85 10.94
N ALA A 50 -7.06 4.40 11.64
CA ALA A 50 -7.38 2.97 11.77
C ALA A 50 -7.67 2.29 10.43
N GLU A 51 -8.36 2.98 9.50
CA GLU A 51 -8.65 2.44 8.17
C GLU A 51 -7.37 2.40 7.31
N MET A 52 -6.52 3.41 7.41
CA MET A 52 -5.22 3.41 6.75
C MET A 52 -4.31 2.28 7.28
N ASP A 53 -4.26 2.09 8.61
CA ASP A 53 -3.49 1.02 9.24
C ASP A 53 -4.00 -0.37 8.81
N LYS A 54 -5.32 -0.57 8.66
CA LYS A 54 -5.87 -1.83 8.11
C LYS A 54 -5.45 -2.09 6.66
N ILE A 55 -5.45 -1.06 5.81
CA ILE A 55 -5.01 -1.20 4.42
C ILE A 55 -3.53 -1.63 4.38
N ILE A 56 -2.69 -1.02 5.21
CA ILE A 56 -1.27 -1.34 5.33
C ILE A 56 -1.04 -2.75 5.89
N ASP A 57 -1.77 -3.12 6.93
CA ASP A 57 -1.71 -4.46 7.52
C ASP A 57 -2.09 -5.54 6.51
N SER A 58 -3.15 -5.28 5.73
CA SER A 58 -3.59 -6.16 4.66
C SER A 58 -2.53 -6.33 3.56
N MET A 59 -1.72 -5.31 3.27
CA MET A 59 -0.59 -5.44 2.33
C MET A 59 0.58 -6.28 2.87
N SER A 60 0.63 -6.53 4.18
CA SER A 60 1.73 -7.26 4.82
C SER A 60 1.60 -8.79 4.72
N SER A 61 0.47 -9.28 4.20
CA SER A 61 0.18 -10.69 3.99
C SER A 61 -0.51 -10.91 2.64
N GLU A 62 -0.25 -12.06 2.01
CA GLU A 62 -0.89 -12.42 0.73
C GLU A 62 -2.41 -12.57 0.84
N ASP A 63 -2.90 -13.11 1.97
CA ASP A 63 -4.34 -13.23 2.23
C ASP A 63 -4.99 -11.84 2.34
N GLY A 64 -4.34 -10.90 3.03
CA GLY A 64 -4.85 -9.53 3.16
C GLY A 64 -4.84 -8.77 1.84
N LEU A 65 -3.82 -8.97 1.00
CA LEU A 65 -3.79 -8.41 -0.36
C LEU A 65 -4.95 -8.93 -1.18
N ARG A 66 -5.26 -10.23 -1.10
CA ARG A 66 -6.42 -10.80 -1.78
C ARG A 66 -7.74 -10.21 -1.29
N ASP A 67 -7.91 -10.03 0.01
CA ASP A 67 -9.11 -9.38 0.58
C ASP A 67 -9.24 -7.92 0.15
N LEU A 68 -8.12 -7.22 -0.09
CA LEU A 68 -8.16 -5.89 -0.70
C LEU A 68 -8.69 -5.94 -2.14
N PHE A 69 -8.42 -6.94 -2.96
CA PHE A 69 -8.85 -6.94 -4.37
C PHE A 69 -10.11 -7.77 -4.66
N LYS A 70 -10.75 -8.31 -3.63
CA LYS A 70 -12.01 -9.03 -3.72
C LYS A 70 -13.21 -8.08 -3.81
#